data_AF-A0A929SSS8-F1
#
_entry.id   AF-A0A929SSS8-F1
#
_cell.length_a   1.000
_cell.length_b   1.000
_cell.length_c   1.000
_cell.angle_alpha   90.00
_cell.angle_beta   90.00
_cell.angle_gamma   90.00
#
_symmetry.space_group_name_H-M   'P 1'
#
loop_
_entity.id
_entity.type
_entity.pdbx_description
1 polymer ?
#
loop_
_entity_poly.entity_id
_entity_poly.type
_entity_poly.pdbx_seq_one_letter_code
_entity_poly.pdbx_strand_id
1 'polypeptide(L)'
;MRKNEKIEQIEKLFKGGPVDIFKLLHFLIENGEHYRKLEFRTNSSEILRIYKKNRTYENMFLDIVDSKGNAKISEYEIKFYNQILDIQEFKKMGLISKKFSINHIVE
;
A
#
# COMPACT_ATOMS: atom_id res chain seq x y z
N MET A 1 17.33 2.84 7.82
CA MET A 1 16.94 4.14 7.25
C MET A 1 16.40 5.04 8.35
N ARG A 2 16.90 6.28 8.43
CA ARG A 2 16.41 7.28 9.38
C ARG A 2 14.99 7.71 9.01
N LYS A 3 14.25 8.24 9.98
CA LYS A 3 12.87 8.73 9.80
C LYS A 3 12.74 9.72 8.64
N ASN A 4 13.63 10.72 8.56
CA ASN A 4 13.57 11.74 7.52
C ASN A 4 13.82 11.17 6.12
N GLU A 5 14.71 10.19 5.98
CA GLU A 5 14.99 9.52 4.70
C GLU A 5 13.77 8.74 4.20
N LYS A 6 13.01 8.11 5.10
CA LYS A 6 11.75 7.42 4.78
C LYS A 6 10.68 8.38 4.28
N ILE A 7 10.53 9.53 4.96
CA ILE A 7 9.56 10.55 4.54
C ILE A 7 9.94 11.09 3.16
N GLU A 8 11.22 11.43 2.94
CA GLU A 8 11.71 11.96 1.68
C GLU A 8 11.49 10.97 0.51
N GLN A 9 11.68 9.67 0.74
CA GLN A 9 11.39 8.65 -0.28
C GLN A 9 9.93 8.63 -0.70
N ILE A 10 9.01 8.72 0.26
CA ILE A 10 7.56 8.76 -0.04
C ILE A 10 7.20 10.06 -0.75
N GLU A 11 7.74 11.20 -0.30
CA GLU A 11 7.54 12.47 -0.99
C GLU A 11 8.05 12.43 -2.44
N LYS A 12 9.21 11.81 -2.67
CA LYS A 12 9.74 11.59 -4.03
C LYS A 12 8.80 10.74 -4.89
N LEU A 13 8.22 9.67 -4.35
CA LEU A 13 7.24 8.85 -5.06
C LEU A 13 6.04 9.68 -5.55
N PHE A 14 5.55 10.60 -4.72
CA PHE A 14 4.34 11.39 -4.99
C PHE A 14 4.62 12.82 -5.49
N LYS A 15 5.87 13.20 -5.76
CA LYS A 15 6.24 14.57 -6.21
C LYS A 15 5.53 14.99 -7.49
N GLY A 16 5.24 14.04 -8.39
CA GLY A 16 4.48 14.26 -9.62
C GLY A 16 2.96 14.12 -9.46
N GLY A 17 2.45 14.00 -8.24
CA GLY A 17 1.05 13.72 -7.93
C GLY A 17 0.74 12.24 -7.71
N PRO A 18 -0.56 11.87 -7.67
CA PRO A 18 -1.00 10.50 -7.47
C PRO A 18 -0.43 9.50 -8.49
N VAL A 19 -0.02 8.31 -8.03
CA VAL A 19 0.64 7.29 -8.85
C VAL A 19 -0.28 6.10 -9.15
N ASP A 20 -0.03 5.36 -10.22
CA ASP A 20 -0.73 4.09 -10.47
C ASP A 20 -0.19 2.95 -9.60
N ILE A 21 -0.90 1.83 -9.62
CA ILE A 21 -0.54 0.63 -8.85
C ILE A 21 0.83 0.09 -9.22
N PHE A 22 1.29 0.20 -10.47
CA PHE A 22 2.58 -0.36 -10.89
C PHE A 22 3.74 0.43 -10.30
N LYS A 23 3.68 1.77 -10.34
CA LYS A 23 4.64 2.63 -9.64
C LYS A 23 4.63 2.39 -8.13
N LEU A 24 3.44 2.21 -7.54
CA LEU A 24 3.31 1.90 -6.12
C LEU A 24 3.96 0.55 -5.76
N LEU A 25 3.70 -0.50 -6.54
CA LEU A 25 4.29 -1.83 -6.35
C LEU A 25 5.80 -1.81 -6.54
N HIS A 26 6.31 -1.11 -7.55
CA HIS A 26 7.74 -0.93 -7.75
C HIS A 26 8.39 -0.32 -6.51
N PHE A 27 7.82 0.76 -5.98
CA PHE A 27 8.29 1.38 -4.75
C PHE A 27 8.28 0.42 -3.55
N LEU A 28 7.20 -0.35 -3.38
CA LEU A 28 7.06 -1.30 -2.28
C LEU A 28 8.09 -2.43 -2.38
N ILE A 29 8.38 -2.93 -3.58
CA ILE A 29 9.40 -3.96 -3.81
C ILE A 29 10.79 -3.42 -3.45
N GLU A 30 11.12 -2.20 -3.86
CA GLU A 30 12.43 -1.61 -3.61
C GLU A 30 12.63 -1.13 -2.17
N ASN A 31 11.60 -0.57 -1.54
CA ASN A 31 11.74 0.19 -0.29
C ASN A 31 10.78 -0.25 0.81
N GLY A 32 9.73 -1.01 0.49
CA GLY A 32 8.65 -1.36 1.41
C GLY A 32 9.12 -2.09 2.66
N GLU A 33 10.25 -2.79 2.59
CA GLU A 33 10.84 -3.46 3.74
C GLU A 33 11.20 -2.52 4.91
N HIS A 34 11.50 -1.25 4.62
CA HIS A 34 11.88 -0.26 5.63
C HIS A 34 10.69 0.33 6.39
N TYR A 35 9.46 0.01 5.98
CA TYR A 35 8.24 0.54 6.57
C TYR A 35 7.52 -0.55 7.36
N ARG A 36 7.02 -0.17 8.53
CA ARG A 36 6.19 -1.06 9.38
C ARG A 36 4.77 -1.13 8.85
N LYS A 37 4.22 0.03 8.48
CA LYS A 37 2.88 0.16 7.93
C LYS A 37 2.79 1.37 6.99
N LEU A 38 2.21 1.14 5.84
CA LEU A 38 1.91 2.14 4.83
C LEU A 38 0.41 2.13 4.52
N GLU A 39 -0.18 3.31 4.41
CA GLU A 39 -1.56 3.49 4.05
C GLU A 39 -1.71 4.42 2.84
N PHE A 40 -2.33 3.90 1.79
CA PHE A 40 -2.57 4.61 0.55
C PHE A 40 -4.06 4.79 0.33
N ARG A 41 -4.46 5.95 -0.18
CA ARG A 41 -5.84 6.24 -0.54
C ARG A 41 -5.95 6.38 -2.05
N THR A 42 -7.01 5.85 -2.63
CA THR A 42 -7.31 6.06 -4.06
C THR A 42 -8.00 7.41 -4.28
N ASN A 43 -8.03 7.88 -5.52
CA ASN A 43 -8.88 9.01 -5.94
C ASN A 43 -10.40 8.80 -5.72
N SER A 44 -10.84 7.57 -5.41
CA SER A 44 -12.24 7.23 -5.07
C SER A 44 -12.42 6.86 -3.60
N SER A 45 -11.43 7.18 -2.75
CA SER A 45 -11.48 7.05 -1.29
C SER A 45 -11.44 5.61 -0.73
N GLU A 46 -11.12 4.61 -1.54
CA GLU A 46 -10.70 3.31 -1.01
C GLU A 46 -9.34 3.43 -0.35
N ILE A 47 -9.10 2.57 0.65
CA ILE A 47 -7.85 2.54 1.41
C ILE A 47 -7.18 1.19 1.23
N LEU A 48 -5.90 1.24 0.89
CA LEU A 48 -4.98 0.11 0.84
C LEU A 48 -4.01 0.22 2.02
N ARG A 49 -4.01 -0.77 2.92
CA ARG A 49 -3.04 -0.83 4.02
C ARG A 49 -2.12 -2.00 3.82
N ILE A 50 -0.82 -1.75 3.95
CA ILE A 50 0.21 -2.78 3.87
C ILE A 50 1.03 -2.67 5.16
N TYR A 51 1.14 -3.77 5.89
CA TYR A 51 1.79 -3.74 7.20
C TYR A 51 2.38 -5.09 7.60
N LYS A 52 3.24 -5.04 8.63
CA LYS A 52 3.87 -6.21 9.25
C LYS A 52 3.37 -6.34 10.68
N LYS A 53 2.91 -7.53 11.06
CA LYS A 53 2.41 -7.81 12.43
C LYS A 53 3.55 -8.06 13.42
N ASN A 54 4.59 -8.78 13.01
CA ASN A 54 5.71 -9.16 13.87
C ASN A 54 7.01 -8.48 13.44
N ARG A 55 8.01 -8.49 14.33
CA ARG A 55 9.40 -8.07 14.01
C ARG A 55 10.11 -9.02 13.06
N THR A 56 9.57 -10.22 12.87
CA THR A 56 10.03 -11.15 11.83
C THR A 56 9.48 -10.68 10.50
N TYR A 57 10.38 -10.34 9.59
CA TYR A 57 10.11 -9.76 8.27
C TYR A 57 9.49 -10.74 7.27
N GLU A 58 9.00 -11.90 7.74
CA GLU A 58 8.61 -13.01 6.88
C GLU A 58 7.23 -12.81 6.25
N ASN A 59 6.29 -12.20 6.98
CA ASN A 59 4.89 -12.11 6.54
C ASN A 59 4.43 -10.65 6.45
N MET A 60 3.84 -10.31 5.30
CA MET A 60 3.21 -9.01 5.05
C MET A 60 1.70 -9.20 4.99
N PHE A 61 0.97 -8.20 5.47
CA PHE A 61 -0.48 -8.23 5.55
C PHE A 61 -1.07 -7.06 4.77
N LEU A 62 -2.22 -7.33 4.17
CA LEU A 62 -2.97 -6.41 3.35
C LEU A 62 -4.38 -6.23 3.91
N ASP A 63 -4.79 -4.97 4.06
CA ASP A 63 -6.21 -4.62 4.19
C ASP A 63 -6.65 -3.79 2.98
N ILE A 64 -7.91 -3.99 2.60
CA ILE A 64 -8.61 -3.15 1.63
C ILE A 64 -9.92 -2.69 2.26
N VAL A 65 -10.11 -1.38 2.33
CA VAL A 65 -11.34 -0.75 2.78
C VAL A 65 -12.00 -0.05 1.60
N ASP A 66 -13.30 -0.26 1.40
CA ASP A 66 -14.04 0.44 0.37
C ASP A 66 -14.25 1.93 0.70
N SER A 67 -14.76 2.68 -0.27
CA SER A 67 -15.02 4.12 -0.13
C SER A 67 -16.08 4.48 0.91
N LYS A 68 -16.82 3.49 1.42
CA LYS A 68 -17.82 3.65 2.50
C LYS A 68 -17.26 3.27 3.86
N GLY A 69 -15.99 2.86 3.96
CA GLY A 69 -15.36 2.45 5.21
C GLY A 69 -15.55 0.97 5.55
N ASN A 70 -16.13 0.15 4.66
CA ASN A 70 -16.29 -1.28 4.92
C ASN A 70 -15.01 -2.03 4.54
N ALA A 71 -14.53 -2.89 5.45
CA ALA A 71 -13.45 -3.82 5.14
C ALA A 71 -13.92 -4.82 4.05
N LYS A 72 -13.18 -4.89 2.95
CA LYS A 72 -13.33 -5.93 1.91
C LYS A 72 -12.31 -7.03 2.09
N ILE A 73 -11.14 -6.66 2.55
CA ILE A 73 -10.07 -7.56 2.94
C ILE A 73 -9.53 -7.07 4.28
N SER A 74 -9.31 -8.01 5.19
CA SER A 74 -8.67 -7.75 6.46
C SER A 74 -7.60 -8.81 6.70
N GLU A 75 -6.42 -8.37 7.07
CA GLU A 75 -5.29 -9.20 7.48
C GLU A 75 -4.90 -10.29 6.46
N TYR A 76 -5.03 -10.00 5.17
CA TYR A 76 -4.71 -10.96 4.13
C TYR A 76 -3.19 -11.08 3.96
N GLU A 77 -2.67 -12.28 4.16
CA GLU A 77 -1.24 -12.53 4.09
C GLU A 77 -0.75 -12.58 2.64
N ILE A 78 0.31 -11.83 2.35
CA ILE A 78 1.02 -11.85 1.08
C ILE A 78 2.51 -12.10 1.32
N LYS A 79 3.11 -12.87 0.44
CA LYS A 79 4.56 -13.12 0.38
C LYS A 79 5.28 -12.10 -0.50
N PHE A 80 4.60 -11.63 -1.54
CA PHE A 80 5.13 -10.67 -2.50
C PHE A 80 4.11 -9.59 -2.80
N TYR A 81 4.55 -8.34 -2.94
CA TYR A 81 3.64 -7.21 -3.20
C TYR A 81 2.86 -7.35 -4.50
N ASN A 82 3.42 -8.00 -5.53
CA ASN A 82 2.72 -8.21 -6.80
C ASN A 82 1.48 -9.11 -6.68
N GLN A 83 1.39 -9.96 -5.64
CA GLN A 83 0.21 -10.80 -5.39
C GLN A 83 -1.06 -9.96 -5.15
N ILE A 84 -0.92 -8.69 -4.76
CA ILE A 84 -2.04 -7.75 -4.63
C ILE A 84 -2.87 -7.68 -5.92
N LEU A 85 -2.21 -7.80 -7.08
CA LEU A 85 -2.87 -7.73 -8.39
C LEU A 85 -3.76 -8.95 -8.66
N ASP A 86 -3.50 -10.08 -8.00
CA ASP A 86 -4.24 -11.33 -8.23
C ASP A 86 -5.50 -11.45 -7.37
N ILE A 87 -5.60 -10.64 -6.33
CA ILE A 87 -6.68 -10.66 -5.36
C ILE A 87 -8.02 -10.28 -6.02
N GLN A 88 -9.04 -11.11 -5.82
CA GLN A 88 -10.32 -10.97 -6.50
C GLN A 88 -11.03 -9.66 -6.15
N GLU A 89 -11.02 -9.26 -4.88
CA GLU A 89 -11.63 -8.01 -4.40
C GLU A 89 -10.91 -6.79 -4.98
N PHE A 90 -9.57 -6.85 -5.10
CA PHE A 90 -8.77 -5.78 -5.71
C PHE A 90 -9.19 -5.55 -7.18
N LYS A 91 -9.40 -6.66 -7.92
CA LYS A 91 -9.92 -6.64 -9.30
C LYS A 91 -11.37 -6.14 -9.37
N LYS A 92 -12.27 -6.69 -8.54
CA LYS A 92 -13.71 -6.31 -8.49
C LYS A 92 -13.91 -4.82 -8.22
N MET A 93 -13.06 -4.24 -7.37
CA MET A 93 -13.10 -2.82 -7.03
C MET A 93 -12.44 -1.91 -8.08
N GLY A 94 -11.91 -2.48 -9.16
CA GLY A 94 -11.24 -1.73 -10.23
C GLY A 94 -10.01 -0.97 -9.74
N LEU A 95 -9.32 -1.45 -8.70
CA LEU A 95 -8.21 -0.71 -8.08
C LEU A 95 -6.99 -0.59 -8.99
N ILE A 96 -6.83 -1.49 -9.96
CA ILE A 96 -5.75 -1.46 -10.96
C ILE A 96 -5.77 -0.16 -11.77
N SER A 97 -6.94 0.34 -12.15
CA SER A 97 -7.09 1.54 -12.96
C SER A 97 -7.09 2.85 -12.17
N LYS A 98 -6.94 2.78 -10.83
CA LYS A 98 -7.01 3.95 -9.96
C LYS A 98 -5.64 4.58 -9.73
N LYS A 99 -5.67 5.80 -9.24
CA LYS A 99 -4.50 6.51 -8.76
C LYS A 99 -4.50 6.55 -7.24
N PHE A 100 -3.32 6.36 -6.66
CA PHE A 100 -3.06 6.29 -5.24
C PHE A 100 -2.30 7.53 -4.80
N SER A 101 -2.61 8.01 -3.61
CA SER A 101 -1.85 9.01 -2.86
C SER A 101 -1.48 8.44 -1.50
N ILE A 102 -0.44 8.97 -0.88
CA ILE A 102 -0.17 8.66 0.52
C ILE A 102 -1.34 9.17 1.38
N ASN A 103 -1.84 8.33 2.27
CA ASN A 103 -2.86 8.71 3.25
C ASN A 103 -2.23 8.91 4.63
N HIS A 104 -1.42 7.93 5.06
CA HIS A 104 -0.77 7.97 6.37
C HIS A 104 0.47 7.07 6.38
N ILE A 105 1.53 7.53 7.04
CA ILE A 105 2.75 6.75 7.31
C ILE A 105 2.74 6.43 8.79
N VAL A 106 2.62 5.14 9.17
CA VAL A 106 2.75 4.72 10.57
C VAL A 106 4.13 4.09 10.74
N GLU A 107 5.02 4.77 11.47
CA GLU A 107 6.31 4.22 11.91
C GLU A 107 6.21 3.46 13.23
#